data_AF-A0A0C3FKX0-F1
#
_entry.id   AF-A0A0C3FKX0-F1
#
_cell.length_a   1.000
_cell.length_b   1.000
_cell.length_c   1.000
_cell.angle_alpha   90.00
_cell.angle_beta   90.00
_cell.angle_gamma   90.00
#
_symmetry.space_group_name_H-M   'P 1'
#
loop_
_entity.id
_entity.type
_entity.pdbx_description
1 polymer ?
#
loop_
_entity_poly.entity_id
_entity_poly.type
_entity_poly.pdbx_seq_one_letter_code
_entity_poly.pdbx_strand_id
1 'polypeptide(L)'
;TNLPSVPPGVFNASTRIEIDAPIETVWVTLLDFPSYPNWNPFVTNALFVPLANQTPVEHDRLIINSQIPPLTPPVTNSTLSNPLHAQTSFESITHI
;
A
#
# COMPACT_ATOMS: atom_id res chain seq x y z
N THR A 1 8.46 23.69 -3.27
CA THR A 1 8.14 22.24 -3.27
C THR A 1 6.64 22.09 -3.09
N ASN A 2 6.01 21.14 -3.78
CA ASN A 2 4.56 20.88 -3.73
C ASN A 2 4.21 19.90 -2.61
N LEU A 3 5.22 19.39 -1.90
CA LEU A 3 5.04 18.46 -0.79
C LEU A 3 4.86 19.27 0.51
N PRO A 4 3.96 18.83 1.40
CA PRO A 4 3.83 19.41 2.73
C PRO A 4 5.14 19.28 3.52
N SER A 5 5.35 20.15 4.51
CA SER A 5 6.46 20.02 5.44
C SER A 5 6.28 18.76 6.29
N VAL A 6 7.27 17.87 6.29
CA VAL A 6 7.25 16.65 7.11
C VAL A 6 7.49 17.04 8.59
N PRO A 7 6.59 16.68 9.53
CA PRO A 7 6.81 16.93 10.95
C PRO A 7 8.11 16.27 11.46
N PRO A 8 8.74 16.77 12.55
CA PRO A 8 9.90 16.13 13.14
C PRO A 8 9.53 14.72 13.64
N GLY A 9 10.25 13.71 13.16
CA GLY A 9 10.14 12.31 13.60
C GLY A 9 11.51 11.72 13.92
N VAL A 10 11.54 10.51 14.49
CA VAL A 10 12.80 9.76 14.74
C VAL A 10 13.55 9.48 13.43
N PHE A 11 12.81 9.38 12.32
CA PHE A 11 13.32 9.24 10.96
C PHE A 11 12.32 9.84 9.96
N ASN A 12 12.81 10.70 9.06
CA ASN A 12 12.01 11.32 8.01
C ASN A 12 12.60 10.95 6.65
N ALA A 13 11.76 10.41 5.76
CA ALA A 13 12.11 10.14 4.37
C ALA A 13 11.07 10.76 3.44
N SER A 14 11.52 11.33 2.33
CA SER A 14 10.66 11.87 1.28
C SER A 14 11.24 11.52 -0.08
N THR A 15 10.39 11.11 -1.00
CA THR A 15 10.75 10.88 -2.41
C THR A 15 9.74 11.56 -3.32
N ARG A 16 10.11 11.76 -4.59
CA ARG A 16 9.23 12.31 -5.62
C ARG A 16 9.49 11.59 -6.94
N ILE A 17 8.42 11.26 -7.62
CA ILE A 17 8.44 10.78 -9.00
C ILE A 17 7.37 11.55 -9.80
N GLU A 18 7.62 11.77 -11.08
CA GLU A 18 6.63 12.30 -12.01
C GLU A 18 5.88 11.13 -12.65
N ILE A 19 4.56 11.22 -12.66
CA ILE A 19 3.68 10.24 -13.29
C ILE A 19 2.91 10.99 -14.37
N ASP A 20 3.12 10.61 -15.62
CA ASP A 20 2.42 11.19 -16.77
C ASP A 20 0.98 10.65 -16.85
N ALA A 21 0.14 11.09 -15.91
CA ALA A 21 -1.27 10.73 -15.81
C ALA A 21 -2.05 11.82 -15.05
N PRO A 22 -3.38 11.91 -15.23
CA PRO A 22 -4.22 12.81 -14.45
C PRO A 22 -4.12 12.52 -12.94
N ILE A 23 -4.07 13.59 -12.13
CA ILE A 23 -3.93 13.47 -10.67
C ILE A 23 -5.01 12.59 -10.03
N GLU A 24 -6.26 12.71 -10.49
CA GLU A 24 -7.39 11.91 -9.98
C GLU A 24 -7.20 10.42 -10.26
N THR A 25 -6.72 10.06 -11.45
CA THR A 25 -6.43 8.66 -11.81
C THR A 25 -5.36 8.07 -10.90
N VAL A 26 -4.29 8.82 -10.65
CA VAL A 26 -3.20 8.39 -9.75
C VAL A 26 -3.73 8.27 -8.33
N TRP A 27 -4.49 9.25 -7.84
CA TRP A 27 -5.03 9.25 -6.48
C TRP A 27 -5.96 8.06 -6.23
N VAL A 28 -6.92 7.82 -7.12
CA VAL A 28 -7.83 6.67 -7.04
C VAL A 28 -7.08 5.35 -7.07
N THR A 29 -6.04 5.23 -7.91
CA THR A 29 -5.22 4.00 -7.99
C THR A 29 -4.41 3.77 -6.71
N LEU A 30 -3.88 4.83 -6.09
CA LEU A 30 -3.14 4.74 -4.83
C LEU A 30 -4.03 4.48 -3.61
N LEU A 31 -5.31 4.84 -3.66
CA LEU A 31 -6.27 4.53 -2.60
C LEU A 31 -6.96 3.17 -2.77
N ASP A 32 -6.80 2.51 -3.92
CA ASP A 32 -7.33 1.17 -4.19
C ASP A 32 -6.42 0.06 -3.61
N PHE A 33 -6.32 0.04 -2.28
CA PHE A 33 -5.53 -0.95 -1.54
C PHE A 33 -5.89 -2.41 -1.87
N PRO A 34 -7.17 -2.80 -2.07
CA PRO A 34 -7.53 -4.16 -2.46
C PRO A 34 -6.88 -4.62 -3.78
N SER A 35 -6.58 -3.70 -4.70
CA SER A 35 -5.94 -4.01 -5.97
C SER A 35 -4.42 -4.10 -5.90
N TYR A 36 -3.78 -3.71 -4.80
CA TYR A 36 -2.32 -3.72 -4.66
C TYR A 36 -1.66 -5.07 -5.00
N PRO A 37 -2.20 -6.24 -4.59
CA PRO A 37 -1.63 -7.53 -4.97
C PRO A 37 -1.52 -7.78 -6.48
N ASN A 38 -2.24 -7.02 -7.32
CA ASN A 38 -2.18 -7.16 -8.78
C ASN A 38 -0.94 -6.51 -9.41
N TRP A 39 -0.22 -5.65 -8.70
CA TRP A 39 0.88 -4.89 -9.29
C TRP A 39 2.03 -4.58 -8.32
N ASN A 40 1.79 -4.59 -7.01
CA ASN A 40 2.80 -4.29 -6.01
C ASN A 40 3.45 -5.60 -5.52
N PRO A 41 4.72 -5.89 -5.87
CA PRO A 41 5.38 -7.15 -5.52
C PRO A 41 5.68 -7.32 -4.03
N PHE A 42 5.48 -6.27 -3.23
CA PHE A 42 5.60 -6.30 -1.78
C PHE A 42 4.28 -6.59 -1.09
N VAL A 43 3.14 -6.53 -1.78
CA VAL A 43 1.81 -6.70 -1.19
C VAL A 43 1.19 -7.97 -1.72
N THR A 44 0.71 -8.81 -0.81
CA THR A 44 0.10 -10.10 -1.15
C THR A 44 -1.25 -10.21 -0.49
N ASN A 45 -2.07 -11.17 -0.95
CA ASN A 45 -3.35 -11.41 -0.33
C ASN A 45 -3.17 -11.78 1.14
N ALA A 46 -3.94 -11.11 1.98
CA ALA A 46 -3.99 -11.37 3.38
C ALA A 46 -4.69 -12.70 3.68
N LEU A 47 -4.28 -13.36 4.78
CA LEU A 47 -4.95 -14.54 5.31
C LEU A 47 -6.22 -14.23 6.12
N PHE A 48 -6.63 -12.96 6.18
CA PHE A 48 -7.84 -12.52 6.88
C PHE A 48 -8.99 -12.24 5.91
N VAL A 49 -10.22 -12.29 6.43
CA VAL A 49 -11.42 -11.92 5.68
C VAL A 49 -11.52 -10.39 5.64
N PRO A 50 -11.47 -9.75 4.46
CA PRO A 50 -11.61 -8.30 4.37
C PRO A 50 -13.00 -7.84 4.82
N LEU A 51 -13.10 -6.60 5.29
CA LEU A 51 -14.39 -5.98 5.58
C LEU A 51 -15.17 -5.79 4.26
N ALA A 52 -16.50 -5.83 4.34
CA ALA A 52 -17.35 -5.61 3.17
C ALA A 52 -17.11 -4.24 2.51
N ASN A 53 -16.79 -3.22 3.31
CA ASN A 53 -16.35 -1.92 2.82
C ASN A 53 -14.83 -1.81 3.00
N GLN A 54 -14.11 -1.54 1.90
CA GLN A 54 -12.66 -1.31 1.88
C GLN A 54 -12.31 0.13 1.47
N THR A 55 -13.29 1.04 1.42
CA THR A 55 -13.02 2.46 1.21
C THR A 55 -12.22 3.02 2.39
N PRO A 56 -11.07 3.65 2.14
CA PRO A 56 -10.23 4.15 3.23
C PRO A 56 -10.85 5.40 3.87
N VAL A 57 -10.81 5.45 5.19
CA VAL A 57 -11.32 6.55 6.02
C VAL A 57 -10.25 6.93 7.03
N GLU A 58 -10.09 8.23 7.30
CA GLU A 58 -9.18 8.69 8.35
C GLU A 58 -9.52 8.04 9.69
N HIS A 59 -8.47 7.73 10.47
CA HIS A 59 -8.52 7.05 11.77
C HIS A 59 -8.83 5.54 11.72
N ASP A 60 -9.18 4.99 10.55
CA ASP A 60 -9.22 3.54 10.38
C ASP A 60 -7.82 2.94 10.23
N ARG A 61 -7.77 1.60 10.28
CA ARG A 61 -6.54 0.84 10.12
C ARG A 61 -6.45 0.24 8.72
N LEU A 62 -5.31 0.44 8.08
CA LEU A 62 -4.91 -0.29 6.90
C LEU A 62 -4.09 -1.50 7.34
N ILE A 63 -4.54 -2.70 6.95
CA ILE A 63 -3.84 -3.95 7.26
C ILE A 63 -3.31 -4.52 5.94
N ILE A 64 -2.00 -4.68 5.84
CA ILE A 64 -1.33 -5.15 4.62
C ILE A 64 -0.50 -6.39 4.93
N ASN A 65 -0.60 -7.42 4.09
CA ASN A 65 0.33 -8.53 4.13
C ASN A 65 1.53 -8.23 3.21
N SER A 66 2.67 -7.95 3.83
CA SER A 66 3.91 -7.55 3.18
C SER A 66 4.82 -8.75 2.94
N GLN A 67 5.41 -8.83 1.76
CA GLN A 67 6.38 -9.84 1.34
C GLN A 67 7.76 -9.20 1.17
N ILE A 68 8.73 -9.66 1.97
CA ILE A 68 10.09 -9.12 1.98
C ILE A 68 11.09 -10.28 2.03
N PRO A 69 11.89 -10.52 0.97
CA PRO A 69 12.08 -9.71 -0.24
C PRO A 69 10.86 -9.71 -1.17
N PRO A 70 10.77 -8.73 -2.11
CA PRO A 70 9.65 -8.65 -3.04
C PRO A 70 9.54 -9.90 -3.92
N LEU A 71 8.33 -10.21 -4.35
CA LEU A 71 8.09 -11.24 -5.36
C LEU A 71 8.66 -10.81 -6.71
N THR A 72 9.07 -11.78 -7.53
CA THR A 72 9.49 -11.53 -8.90
C THR A 72 8.29 -11.13 -9.75
N PRO A 73 8.27 -9.93 -10.37
CA PRO A 73 7.22 -9.55 -11.31
C PRO A 73 7.21 -10.46 -12.55
N PRO A 74 6.04 -10.64 -13.22
CA PRO A 74 4.76 -10.04 -12.89
C PRO A 74 4.06 -10.73 -11.71
N VAL A 75 3.40 -9.94 -10.87
CA VAL A 75 2.54 -10.42 -9.77
C VAL A 75 1.08 -10.23 -10.11
N THR A 76 0.23 -11.04 -9.49
CA THR A 76 -1.24 -10.94 -9.54
C THR A 76 -1.79 -11.22 -8.15
N ASN A 77 -3.07 -10.94 -7.91
CA ASN A 77 -3.73 -11.35 -6.66
C ASN A 77 -3.65 -12.87 -6.36
N SER A 78 -3.37 -13.69 -7.37
CA SER A 78 -3.26 -15.15 -7.25
C SER A 78 -1.82 -15.61 -7.03
N THR A 79 -0.84 -14.71 -7.09
CA THR A 79 0.56 -15.03 -6.81
C THR A 79 0.74 -15.28 -5.31
N LEU A 80 1.26 -16.47 -4.99
CA LEU A 80 1.45 -16.89 -3.60
C LEU A 80 2.65 -16.18 -2.94
N SER A 81 2.45 -15.71 -1.72
CA SER A 81 3.52 -15.23 -0.85
C SER A 81 4.38 -16.39 -0.33
N ASN A 82 5.66 -16.12 -0.02
CA ASN A 82 6.46 -17.07 0.75
C ASN A 82 6.14 -16.87 2.24
N PRO A 83 5.55 -17.86 2.94
CA PRO A 83 5.11 -17.70 4.33
C PRO A 83 6.25 -17.42 5.32
N LEU A 84 7.51 -17.75 4.98
CA LEU A 84 8.67 -17.42 5.83
C LEU A 84 9.12 -15.96 5.68
N HIS A 85 8.66 -15.29 4.62
CA HIS A 85 9.04 -13.92 4.24
C HIS A 85 7.82 -12.98 4.21
N ALA A 86 6.67 -13.47 4.66
CA ALA A 86 5.43 -12.71 4.75
C ALA A 86 5.23 -12.20 6.17
N GLN A 87 4.80 -10.95 6.30
CA GLN A 87 4.52 -10.31 7.57
C GLN A 87 3.31 -9.38 7.43
N THR A 88 2.51 -9.27 8.48
CA THR A 88 1.37 -8.35 8.48
C THR A 88 1.78 -7.01 9.08
N SER A 89 1.57 -5.92 8.33
CA SER A 89 1.70 -4.55 8.84
C SER A 89 0.33 -3.97 9.18
N PHE A 90 0.32 -3.11 10.20
CA PHE A 90 -0.86 -2.39 10.69
C PHE A 90 -0.56 -0.90 10.69
N GLU A 91 -1.17 -0.17 9.76
CA GLU A 91 -0.96 1.26 9.59
C GLU A 91 -2.21 2.03 9.99
N SER A 92 -2.02 3.25 10.51
CA SER A 92 -3.14 4.18 10.76
C SER A 92 -3.30 5.12 9.57
N ILE A 93 -4.53 5.22 9.06
CA ILE A 93 -4.85 6.15 7.98
C ILE A 93 -4.97 7.54 8.60
N THR A 94 -4.07 8.45 8.23
CA THR A 94 -4.06 9.81 8.80
C THR A 94 -4.74 10.84 7.91
N HIS A 95 -4.78 10.62 6.59
CA HIS A 95 -5.31 11.54 5.58
C HIS A 95 -5.79 10.77 4.33
N ILE A 96 -6.76 11.32 3.59
CA ILE A 96 -7.32 10.80 2.32
C ILE A 96 -7.38 11.91 1.26
#